data_AF-A0A1G9P627-F1
#
_entry.id   AF-A0A1G9P627-F1
#
_cell.length_a   1.000
_cell.length_b   1.000
_cell.length_c   1.000
_cell.angle_alpha   90.00
_cell.angle_beta   90.00
_cell.angle_gamma   90.00
#
_symmetry.space_group_name_H-M   'P 1'
#
loop_
_entity.id
_entity.type
_entity.pdbx_description
1 polymer ?
#
loop_
_entity_poly.entity_id
_entity_poly.type
_entity_poly.pdbx_seq_one_letter_code
_entity_poly.pdbx_strand_id
1 'polypeptide(L)'
;MINRVLEKLETALEDWELMKRASENETEDCAERFEMHFYDFIDELKIWFQHLEHAPSTIEEAENLIEIKEIIERLPAPLELNFLTELELIVEGEDQVRFD
;
A
#
# COMPACT_ATOMS: atom_id res chain seq x y z
N MET A 1 10.66 11.65 1.74
CA MET A 1 9.32 11.26 1.27
C MET A 1 9.11 9.77 1.43
N ILE A 2 10.04 8.93 0.95
CA ILE A 2 9.93 7.48 1.15
C ILE A 2 9.78 7.05 2.62
N ASN A 3 10.48 7.69 3.57
CA ASN A 3 10.31 7.37 4.99
C ASN A 3 8.85 7.44 5.47
N ARG A 4 8.05 8.40 4.96
CA ARG A 4 6.65 8.54 5.33
C ARG A 4 5.78 7.42 4.75
N VAL A 5 6.11 6.96 3.55
CA VAL A 5 5.52 5.77 2.93
C VAL A 5 5.78 4.55 3.81
N LEU A 6 7.03 4.35 4.25
CA LEU A 6 7.42 3.22 5.08
C LEU A 6 6.82 3.27 6.50
N GLU A 7 6.61 4.46 7.07
CA GLU A 7 5.90 4.66 8.34
C GLU A 7 4.42 4.28 8.23
N LYS A 8 3.75 4.68 7.14
CA LYS A 8 2.36 4.31 6.86
C LYS A 8 2.22 2.82 6.57
N LEU A 9 3.15 2.24 5.82
CA LEU A 9 3.22 0.80 5.60
C LEU A 9 3.29 0.05 6.94
N GLU A 10 4.18 0.46 7.85
CA GLU A 10 4.29 -0.18 9.17
C GLU A 10 2.97 -0.13 9.95
N THR A 11 2.29 1.03 9.92
CA THR A 11 0.97 1.18 10.57
C THR A 11 -0.07 0.22 9.99
N ALA A 12 -0.13 0.09 8.66
CA ALA A 12 -1.04 -0.85 8.00
C ALA A 12 -0.69 -2.32 8.33
N LEU A 13 0.61 -2.65 8.45
CA LEU A 13 1.06 -3.99 8.81
C LEU A 13 0.77 -4.34 10.28
N GLU A 14 0.89 -3.39 11.20
CA GLU A 14 0.46 -3.56 12.59
C GLU A 14 -1.03 -3.88 12.67
N ASP A 15 -1.86 -3.17 11.90
CA ASP A 15 -3.31 -3.40 11.85
C ASP A 15 -3.67 -4.73 11.20
N TRP A 16 -2.96 -5.12 10.16
CA TRP A 16 -3.08 -6.45 9.56
C TRP A 16 -2.79 -7.55 10.59
N GLU A 17 -1.72 -7.43 11.38
CA GLU A 17 -1.39 -8.39 12.43
C GLU A 17 -2.44 -8.43 13.54
N LEU A 18 -3.04 -7.29 13.88
CA LEU A 18 -4.14 -7.20 14.85
C LEU A 18 -5.40 -7.87 14.31
N MET A 19 -5.80 -7.58 13.07
CA MET A 19 -6.98 -8.17 12.42
C MET A 19 -6.89 -9.70 12.39
N LYS A 20 -5.72 -10.27 12.09
CA LYS A 20 -5.52 -11.73 12.11
C LYS A 20 -5.71 -12.37 13.49
N ARG A 21 -5.59 -11.60 14.57
CA ARG A 21 -5.70 -12.07 15.96
C ARG A 21 -7.02 -11.66 16.61
N ALA A 22 -7.82 -10.84 15.92
CA ALA A 22 -9.09 -10.35 16.41
C ALA A 22 -10.07 -11.51 16.64
N SER A 23 -10.91 -11.36 17.66
CA SER A 23 -12.05 -12.26 17.84
C SER A 23 -13.12 -11.99 16.77
N GLU A 24 -14.06 -12.91 16.57
CA GLU A 24 -15.15 -12.75 15.58
C GLU A 24 -15.94 -11.44 15.75
N ASN A 25 -16.05 -10.92 16.98
CA ASN A 25 -16.76 -9.67 17.29
C ASN A 25 -15.92 -8.39 17.08
N GLU A 26 -14.60 -8.50 16.92
CA GLU A 26 -13.68 -7.37 16.71
C GLU A 26 -13.15 -7.34 15.27
N THR A 27 -13.48 -8.37 14.47
CA THR A 27 -12.91 -8.56 13.13
C THR A 27 -13.32 -7.45 12.17
N GLU A 28 -14.57 -6.97 12.26
CA GLU A 28 -15.10 -5.90 11.39
C GLU A 28 -14.38 -4.57 11.65
N ASP A 29 -14.37 -4.08 12.90
CA ASP A 29 -13.65 -2.86 13.30
C ASP A 29 -12.15 -2.93 12.94
N CYS A 30 -11.52 -4.10 13.11
CA CYS A 30 -10.11 -4.30 12.78
C CYS A 30 -9.87 -4.30 11.26
N ALA A 31 -10.83 -4.82 10.47
CA ALA A 31 -10.77 -4.80 9.01
C ALA A 31 -10.91 -3.38 8.46
N GLU A 32 -11.88 -2.60 8.96
CA GLU A 32 -12.05 -1.19 8.58
C GLU A 32 -10.80 -0.37 8.91
N ARG A 33 -10.20 -0.61 10.09
CA ARG A 33 -8.97 0.09 10.50
C ARG A 33 -7.78 -0.26 9.61
N PHE A 34 -7.63 -1.54 9.30
CA PHE A 34 -6.60 -2.01 8.36
C PHE A 34 -6.80 -1.36 6.98
N GLU A 35 -8.01 -1.38 6.44
CA GLU A 35 -8.33 -0.81 5.13
C GLU A 35 -8.01 0.69 5.07
N MET A 36 -8.43 1.45 6.08
CA MET A 36 -8.11 2.88 6.20
C MET A 36 -6.60 3.11 6.18
N HIS A 37 -5.83 2.38 6.98
CA HIS A 37 -4.37 2.57 7.03
C HIS A 37 -3.64 2.03 5.80
N PHE A 38 -4.16 0.98 5.16
CA PHE A 38 -3.63 0.49 3.89
C PHE A 38 -3.75 1.59 2.82
N TYR A 39 -4.90 2.24 2.71
CA TYR A 39 -5.08 3.30 1.73
C TYR A 39 -4.35 4.61 2.07
N ASP A 40 -4.19 4.94 3.36
CA ASP A 40 -3.27 6.00 3.79
C ASP A 40 -1.83 5.75 3.30
N PHE A 41 -1.39 4.49 3.33
CA PHE A 41 -0.09 4.08 2.81
C PHE A 41 -0.01 4.24 1.28
N ILE A 42 -1.04 3.81 0.55
CA ILE A 42 -1.13 3.96 -0.92
C ILE A 42 -1.13 5.43 -1.32
N ASP A 43 -1.81 6.30 -0.58
CA ASP A 43 -1.87 7.73 -0.89
C ASP A 43 -0.49 8.39 -0.71
N GLU A 44 0.26 8.06 0.35
CA GLU A 44 1.64 8.54 0.52
C GLU A 44 2.58 7.94 -0.54
N LEU A 45 2.39 6.69 -0.95
CA LEU A 45 3.13 6.06 -2.04
C LEU A 45 2.92 6.82 -3.35
N LYS A 46 1.66 7.15 -3.69
CA LYS A 46 1.32 7.94 -4.87
C LYS A 46 1.98 9.31 -4.84
N ILE A 47 1.96 9.99 -3.69
CA ILE A 47 2.66 11.28 -3.52
C ILE A 47 4.16 11.11 -3.78
N TRP A 48 4.81 10.12 -3.16
CA TRP A 48 6.24 9.87 -3.39
C TRP A 48 6.54 9.57 -4.86
N PHE A 49 5.73 8.74 -5.51
CA PHE A 49 5.90 8.34 -6.91
C PHE A 49 5.84 9.54 -7.86
N GLN A 50 4.89 10.47 -7.64
CA GLN A 50 4.76 11.71 -8.42
C GLN A 50 5.96 12.66 -8.29
N HIS A 51 6.81 12.48 -7.27
CA HIS A 51 8.00 13.29 -7.06
C HIS A 51 9.29 12.63 -7.57
N LEU A 52 9.21 11.47 -8.22
CA LEU A 52 10.36 10.86 -8.88
C LEU A 52 10.82 11.74 -10.06
N GLU A 53 12.12 12.03 -10.13
CA GLU A 53 12.70 12.77 -11.27
C GLU A 53 12.48 12.03 -12.60
N HIS A 54 12.48 10.69 -12.55
CA HIS A 54 12.20 9.80 -13.65
C HIS A 54 11.16 8.77 -13.19
N ALA A 55 9.89 9.12 -13.34
CA ALA A 55 8.79 8.21 -13.02
C ALA A 55 8.78 7.01 -14.00
N PRO A 56 8.64 5.78 -13.49
CA PRO A 56 8.33 4.59 -14.30
C PRO A 56 7.12 4.80 -15.19
N SER A 57 7.15 4.20 -16.38
CA SER A 57 6.05 4.21 -17.36
C SER A 57 5.30 2.89 -17.44
N THR A 58 5.84 1.84 -16.84
CA THR A 58 5.21 0.51 -16.75
C THR A 58 5.32 -0.05 -15.35
N ILE A 59 4.44 -1.00 -15.02
CA ILE A 59 4.47 -1.69 -13.74
C ILE A 59 5.80 -2.41 -13.52
N GLU A 60 6.37 -3.03 -14.56
CA GLU A 60 7.67 -3.72 -14.45
C GLU A 60 8.82 -2.76 -14.15
N GLU A 61 8.77 -1.52 -14.67
CA GLU A 61 9.74 -0.48 -14.31
C GLU A 61 9.58 -0.05 -12.85
N ALA A 62 8.33 0.08 -12.37
CA ALA A 62 8.02 0.46 -11.00
C ALA A 62 8.45 -0.62 -10.00
N GLU A 63 8.15 -1.88 -10.28
CA GLU A 63 8.60 -3.04 -9.49
C GLU A 63 10.14 -3.14 -9.40
N ASN A 64 10.86 -2.51 -10.32
CA ASN A 64 12.31 -2.53 -10.30
C ASN A 64 12.95 -1.49 -9.38
N LEU A 65 12.19 -0.50 -8.91
CA LEU A 65 12.65 0.48 -7.92
C LEU A 65 13.02 -0.22 -6.61
N ILE A 66 14.13 0.22 -5.99
CA ILE A 66 14.62 -0.41 -4.76
C ILE A 66 13.63 -0.25 -3.61
N GLU A 67 12.96 0.90 -3.54
CA GLU A 67 11.94 1.21 -2.56
C GLU A 67 10.69 0.32 -2.72
N ILE A 68 10.29 0.02 -3.96
CA ILE A 68 9.13 -0.83 -4.23
C ILE A 68 9.45 -2.29 -3.89
N LYS A 69 10.66 -2.76 -4.22
CA LYS A 69 11.15 -4.08 -3.80
C LYS A 69 11.15 -4.23 -2.28
N GLU A 70 11.62 -3.21 -1.56
CA GLU A 70 11.61 -3.19 -0.09
C GLU A 70 10.17 -3.31 0.47
N ILE A 71 9.22 -2.60 -0.13
CA ILE A 71 7.81 -2.68 0.25
C ILE A 71 7.25 -4.09 0.01
N ILE A 72 7.46 -4.66 -1.19
CA ILE A 72 6.99 -6.00 -1.55
C ILE A 72 7.58 -7.05 -0.61
N GLU A 73 8.87 -6.97 -0.28
CA GLU A 73 9.53 -7.89 0.66
C GLU A 73 8.94 -7.86 2.08
N ARG A 74 8.36 -6.72 2.48
CA ARG A 74 7.70 -6.55 3.80
C ARG A 74 6.23 -6.96 3.80
N LEU A 75 5.57 -6.98 2.64
CA LEU A 75 4.15 -7.28 2.56
C LEU A 75 3.87 -8.76 2.86
N PRO A 76 2.83 -9.05 3.66
CA PRO A 76 2.23 -10.38 3.72
C PRO A 76 1.74 -10.78 2.33
N ALA A 77 1.95 -12.04 1.95
CA ALA A 77 1.52 -12.56 0.63
C ALA A 77 0.05 -12.24 0.24
N PRO A 78 -0.94 -12.24 1.17
CA PRO A 78 -2.31 -11.84 0.82
C PRO A 78 -2.48 -10.37 0.39
N LEU A 79 -1.54 -9.48 0.75
CA LEU A 79 -1.60 -8.05 0.45
C LEU A 79 -0.81 -7.67 -0.81
N GLU A 80 0.08 -8.55 -1.28
CA GLU A 80 0.93 -8.29 -2.44
C GLU A 80 0.11 -7.96 -3.68
N LEU A 81 -0.94 -8.75 -3.98
CA LEU A 81 -1.80 -8.50 -5.14
C LEU A 81 -2.51 -7.14 -5.05
N ASN A 82 -3.06 -6.80 -3.89
CA ASN A 82 -3.73 -5.51 -3.69
C ASN A 82 -2.73 -4.36 -3.92
N PHE A 83 -1.53 -4.46 -3.36
CA PHE A 83 -0.49 -3.47 -3.56
C PHE A 83 -0.10 -3.32 -5.04
N LEU A 84 0.09 -4.43 -5.75
CA LEU A 84 0.45 -4.40 -7.17
C LEU A 84 -0.64 -3.76 -8.03
N THR A 85 -1.92 -4.03 -7.73
CA THR A 85 -3.05 -3.36 -8.39
C THR A 85 -3.03 -1.85 -8.15
N GLU A 86 -2.80 -1.40 -6.91
CA GLU A 86 -2.71 0.04 -6.62
C GLU A 86 -1.48 0.69 -7.29
N LEU A 87 -0.35 -0.01 -7.31
CA LEU A 87 0.86 0.46 -7.98
C LEU A 87 0.65 0.61 -9.50
N GLU A 88 -0.06 -0.33 -10.13
CA GLU A 88 -0.44 -0.25 -11.55
C GLU A 88 -1.28 1.00 -11.82
N LEU A 89 -2.31 1.26 -11.01
CA LEU A 89 -3.12 2.47 -11.13
C LEU A 89 -2.30 3.76 -10.96
N ILE A 90 -1.34 3.77 -10.02
CA ILE A 90 -0.42 4.90 -9.82
C ILE A 90 0.44 5.13 -11.07
N VAL A 91 0.98 4.07 -11.68
CA VAL A 91 1.78 4.14 -12.90
C VAL A 91 0.96 4.65 -14.08
N GLU A 92 -0.28 4.17 -14.22
CA GLU A 92 -1.22 4.60 -15.27
C GLU A 92 -1.75 6.02 -15.06
N GLY A 93 -1.56 6.59 -13.86
CA GLY A 93 -2.07 7.90 -13.49
C GLY A 93 -3.58 7.91 -13.25
N GLU A 94 -4.17 6.76 -12.97
CA GLU A 94 -5.58 6.62 -12.65
C GLU A 94 -5.83 6.84 -11.15
N ASP A 95 -7.04 7.30 -10.83
CA ASP A 95 -7.54 7.33 -9.47
C ASP A 95 -8.45 6.13 -9.28
N GLN A 96 -8.24 5.37 -8.20
CA GLN A 96 -9.18 4.34 -7.82
C GLN A 96 -10.52 4.99 -7.43
N VAL A 97 -11.61 4.53 -8.05
CA VAL A 97 -12.96 4.89 -7.61
C VAL A 97 -13.29 4.08 -6.37
N ARG A 98 -13.04 4.66 -5.19
CA ARG A 98 -13.44 4.09 -3.89
C ARG A 98 -14.92 4.39 -3.67
N PHE A 99 -15.74 3.36 -3.49
CA PHE A 99 -17.16 3.51 -3.15
C PHE A 99 -17.28 3.42 -1.62
N ASP A 100 -17.45 4.59 -0.99
CA ASP A 100 -17.83 4.72 0.42
C ASP A 100 -19.20 4.07 0.71
#